data_AF-A0A973KWX4-F1
#
_entry.id   AF-A0A973KWX4-F1
#
_cell.length_a   1.000
_cell.length_b   1.000
_cell.length_c   1.000
_cell.angle_alpha   90.00
_cell.angle_beta   90.00
_cell.angle_gamma   90.00
#
_symmetry.space_group_name_H-M   'P 1'
#
loop_
_entity.id
_entity.type
_entity.pdbx_description
1 polymer ?
#
loop_
_entity_poly.entity_id
_entity_poly.type
_entity_poly.pdbx_seq_one_letter_code
_entity_poly.pdbx_strand_id
1 'polypeptide(L)'
;MRWLVGWSSTAAGALDFASAGATGEGGETVHPVGSQLLWGDPDPLWAVGDWRPDEVRVVKADPQTRIAVLGTCAASDEQLRVGLFAARGGALRHLTAWPGSYT
;
A
#
# COMPACT_ATOMS: atom_id res chain seq x y z
N MET A 1 -7.07 3.07 -18.16
CA MET A 1 -6.64 4.13 -17.22
C MET A 1 -6.30 3.43 -15.92
N ARG A 2 -5.15 3.76 -15.34
CA ARG A 2 -4.57 3.03 -14.20
C ARG A 2 -4.44 3.98 -13.01
N TRP A 3 -5.01 3.62 -11.86
CA TRP A 3 -4.91 4.42 -10.65
C TRP A 3 -4.95 3.57 -9.39
N LEU A 4 -4.57 4.18 -8.26
CA LEU A 4 -4.67 3.60 -6.93
C LEU A 4 -5.82 4.27 -6.17
N VAL A 5 -6.55 3.48 -5.38
CA VAL A 5 -7.56 3.98 -4.44
C VAL A 5 -7.25 3.37 -3.09
N GLY A 6 -7.19 4.18 -2.05
CA GLY A 6 -6.91 3.69 -0.70
C GLY A 6 -7.32 4.70 0.35
N TRP A 7 -7.42 4.22 1.59
CA TRP A 7 -7.72 5.04 2.76
C TRP A 7 -6.49 5.06 3.66
N SER A 8 -6.29 6.19 4.33
CA SER A 8 -5.22 6.36 5.31
C SER A 8 -5.85 6.95 6.57
N SER A 9 -5.92 6.16 7.63
CA SER A 9 -6.30 6.61 8.95
C SER A 9 -5.07 7.28 9.61
N THR A 10 -5.00 8.60 9.58
CA THR A 10 -3.98 9.37 10.33
C THR A 10 -4.22 9.36 11.86
N ALA A 11 -5.02 8.43 12.40
CA ALA A 11 -5.38 8.38 13.81
C ALA A 11 -4.40 7.50 14.58
N ALA A 12 -3.40 8.14 15.16
CA ALA A 12 -2.69 7.63 16.32
C ALA A 12 -3.69 7.11 17.37
N GLY A 13 -3.59 5.83 17.75
CA GLY A 13 -4.10 5.32 19.02
C GLY A 13 -5.60 5.43 19.28
N ALA A 14 -6.47 5.32 18.28
CA ALA A 14 -7.88 5.07 18.55
C ALA A 14 -8.09 3.57 18.78
N LEU A 15 -8.38 3.20 20.03
CA LEU A 15 -8.99 1.93 20.40
C LEU A 15 -10.41 1.89 19.83
N ASP A 16 -10.53 1.64 18.52
CA ASP A 16 -11.73 1.14 17.88
C ASP A 16 -11.34 0.62 16.50
N PHE A 17 -11.61 -0.67 16.25
CA PHE A 17 -11.32 -1.38 15.00
C PHE A 17 -12.26 -0.95 13.86
N ALA A 18 -12.41 0.36 13.65
CA ALA A 18 -13.11 0.85 12.47
C ALA A 18 -12.17 0.69 11.26
N SER A 19 -12.49 -0.25 10.38
CA SER A 19 -11.91 -0.38 9.06
C SER A 19 -11.92 0.98 8.34
N ALA A 20 -10.77 1.56 8.01
CA ALA A 20 -10.74 2.75 7.18
C ALA A 20 -11.32 2.38 5.80
N GLY A 21 -12.34 3.12 5.37
CA GLY A 21 -13.13 2.75 4.19
C GLY A 21 -14.47 2.08 4.53
N ALA A 22 -14.75 1.80 5.81
CA ALA A 22 -16.10 1.57 6.29
C ALA A 22 -16.87 2.89 6.32
N THR A 23 -17.74 3.12 5.32
CA THR A 23 -18.54 4.35 5.23
C THR A 23 -20.03 4.12 5.49
N GLY A 24 -20.48 2.87 5.62
CA GLY A 24 -21.88 2.51 5.89
C GLY A 24 -22.17 2.37 7.39
N GLU A 25 -23.44 2.54 7.78
CA GLU A 25 -23.93 2.40 9.17
C GLU A 25 -23.60 1.03 9.81
N GLY A 26 -23.28 0.01 9.00
CA GLY A 26 -22.88 -1.34 9.43
C GLY A 26 -21.38 -1.67 9.35
N GLY A 27 -20.51 -0.71 9.04
CA GLY A 27 -19.06 -0.98 8.92
C GLY A 27 -18.63 -1.59 7.58
N GLU A 28 -19.46 -1.50 6.55
CA GLU A 28 -19.19 -2.09 5.24
C GLU A 28 -18.04 -1.38 4.51
N THR A 29 -16.94 -2.09 4.25
CA THR A 29 -15.79 -1.58 3.50
C THR A 29 -16.19 -1.36 2.03
N VAL A 30 -16.02 -0.13 1.54
CA VAL A 30 -16.28 0.19 0.12
C VAL A 30 -15.28 -0.53 -0.77
N HIS A 31 -15.79 -1.32 -1.72
CA HIS A 31 -14.97 -2.04 -2.70
C HIS A 31 -15.06 -1.36 -4.08
N PRO A 32 -13.97 -0.77 -4.59
CA PRO A 32 -13.98 -0.16 -5.92
C PRO A 32 -14.26 -1.21 -7.02
N VAL A 33 -15.15 -0.89 -7.95
CA VAL A 33 -15.49 -1.79 -9.08
C VAL A 33 -14.29 -1.95 -10.01
N GLY A 34 -14.04 -3.19 -10.46
CA GLY A 34 -12.92 -3.49 -11.38
C GLY A 34 -11.55 -3.31 -10.74
N SER A 35 -11.45 -3.51 -9.43
CA SER A 35 -10.22 -3.34 -8.67
C SER A 35 -9.62 -4.67 -8.20
N GLN A 36 -8.31 -4.67 -7.95
CA GLN A 36 -7.60 -5.70 -7.22
C GLN A 36 -7.19 -5.16 -5.84
N LEU A 37 -7.43 -5.94 -4.79
CA LEU A 37 -7.02 -5.59 -3.42
C LEU A 37 -5.52 -5.86 -3.25
N LEU A 38 -4.76 -4.82 -2.88
CA LEU A 38 -3.33 -4.93 -2.58
C LEU A 38 -3.10 -5.28 -1.10
N TRP A 39 -3.85 -4.64 -0.22
CA TRP A 39 -3.99 -5.04 1.17
C TRP A 39 -5.29 -4.50 1.77
N GLY A 40 -5.83 -5.21 2.74
CA GLY A 40 -7.03 -4.81 3.48
C GLY A 40 -6.72 -4.01 4.74
N ASP A 41 -7.71 -3.98 5.63
CA ASP A 41 -7.79 -3.25 6.89
C ASP A 41 -6.47 -3.15 7.72
N PRO A 42 -6.33 -2.08 8.55
CA PRO A 42 -7.28 -0.99 8.72
C PRO A 42 -7.25 0.03 7.58
N ASP A 43 -6.17 0.10 6.80
CA ASP A 43 -5.97 1.10 5.73
C ASP A 43 -5.88 0.41 4.38
N PRO A 44 -7.01 0.01 3.78
CA PRO A 44 -7.00 -0.79 2.57
C PRO A 44 -6.54 0.01 1.36
N LEU A 45 -5.82 -0.69 0.46
CA LEU A 45 -5.35 -0.17 -0.83
C LEU A 45 -5.76 -1.11 -1.96
N TRP A 46 -6.27 -0.53 -3.02
CA TRP A 46 -6.65 -1.21 -4.26
C TRP A 46 -5.94 -0.60 -5.45
N ALA A 47 -5.61 -1.44 -6.43
CA ALA A 47 -5.23 -1.01 -7.77
C ALA A 47 -6.42 -1.17 -8.71
N VAL A 48 -6.73 -0.12 -9.48
CA VAL A 48 -7.90 -0.06 -10.36
C VAL A 48 -7.46 0.15 -11.80
N GLY A 49 -8.14 -0.54 -12.72
CA GLY A 49 -7.81 -0.53 -14.14
C GLY A 49 -7.04 -1.78 -14.57
N ASP A 50 -6.38 -1.68 -15.72
CA ASP A 50 -5.76 -2.79 -16.45
C ASP A 50 -4.34 -3.15 -15.96
N TRP A 51 -4.08 -3.00 -14.66
CA TRP A 51 -2.80 -3.39 -14.04
C TRP A 51 -2.55 -4.89 -14.22
N ARG A 52 -1.36 -5.24 -14.72
CA ARG A 52 -0.98 -6.65 -14.82
C ARG A 52 -0.42 -7.16 -13.48
N PRO A 53 -0.58 -8.44 -13.14
CA PRO A 53 -0.06 -9.00 -11.89
C PRO A 53 1.46 -8.84 -11.74
N ASP A 54 2.22 -8.87 -12.84
CA ASP A 54 3.66 -8.67 -12.87
C ASP A 54 4.10 -7.20 -12.74
N GLU A 55 3.17 -6.26 -12.94
CA GLU A 55 3.42 -4.81 -12.78
C GLU A 55 3.16 -4.33 -11.35
N VAL A 56 2.59 -5.17 -10.48
CA VAL A 56 2.22 -4.79 -9.11
C VAL A 56 2.83 -5.75 -8.12
N ARG A 57 3.69 -5.22 -7.25
CA ARG A 57 4.35 -6.00 -6.22
C ARG A 57 4.09 -5.40 -4.85
N VAL A 58 3.54 -6.21 -3.95
CA VAL A 58 3.31 -5.83 -2.56
C VAL A 58 4.37 -6.48 -1.68
N VAL A 59 5.11 -5.66 -0.94
CA VAL A 59 6.10 -6.12 0.04
C VAL A 59 5.64 -5.74 1.44
N LYS A 60 5.58 -6.73 2.32
CA LYS A 60 5.27 -6.57 3.74
C LYS A 60 6.55 -6.74 4.55
N ALA A 61 6.89 -5.72 5.34
CA ALA A 61 8.00 -5.78 6.28
C ALA A 61 7.54 -6.27 7.66
N ASP A 62 6.35 -5.82 8.10
CA ASP A 62 5.73 -6.24 9.36
C ASP A 62 4.18 -6.11 9.26
N PRO A 63 3.37 -6.42 10.31
CA PRO A 63 1.92 -6.31 10.25
C PRO A 63 1.38 -4.95 9.79
N GLN A 64 2.05 -3.85 10.13
CA GLN A 64 1.61 -2.47 9.89
C GLN A 64 2.39 -1.80 8.75
N THR A 65 3.60 -2.26 8.43
CA THR A 65 4.48 -1.62 7.46
C THR A 65 4.50 -2.40 6.14
N ARG A 66 3.92 -1.81 5.10
CA ARG A 66 3.73 -2.39 3.76
C ARG A 66 4.08 -1.35 2.69
N ILE A 67 4.48 -1.82 1.51
CA ILE A 67 4.71 -0.98 0.33
C ILE A 67 4.18 -1.67 -0.92
N ALA A 68 3.52 -0.92 -1.80
CA ALA A 68 3.21 -1.35 -3.16
C ALA A 68 4.23 -0.71 -4.12
N VAL A 69 4.81 -1.53 -5.00
CA VAL A 69 5.69 -1.12 -6.09
C VAL A 69 4.96 -1.37 -7.40
N LEU A 70 4.77 -0.30 -8.16
CA LEU A 70 3.99 -0.28 -9.40
C LEU A 70 4.97 -0.05 -10.54
N GLY A 71 4.93 -0.88 -11.58
CA GLY A 71 5.89 -0.86 -12.67
C GLY A 71 7.20 -1.59 -12.34
N THR A 72 8.30 -1.14 -12.95
CA THR A 72 9.61 -1.82 -12.85
C THR A 72 10.48 -1.17 -11.78
N CYS A 73 10.91 -1.94 -10.78
CA CYS A 73 11.90 -1.50 -9.79
C CYS A 73 12.94 -2.59 -9.58
N ALA A 74 14.22 -2.22 -9.67
CA ALA A 74 15.33 -3.15 -9.54
C ALA A 74 15.57 -3.64 -8.09
N ALA A 75 14.85 -3.10 -7.11
CA ALA A 75 14.94 -3.55 -5.74
C ALA A 75 14.36 -4.97 -5.60
N SER A 76 15.10 -5.87 -4.96
CA SER A 76 14.54 -7.12 -4.46
C SER A 76 13.60 -6.88 -3.29
N ASP A 77 12.73 -7.85 -3.00
CA ASP A 77 11.81 -7.77 -1.86
C ASP A 77 12.55 -7.58 -0.54
N GLU A 78 13.73 -8.19 -0.40
CA GLU A 78 14.53 -8.04 0.81
C GLU A 78 15.11 -6.63 0.96
N GLN A 79 15.63 -6.06 -0.13
CA GLN A 79 16.07 -4.67 -0.13
C GLN A 79 14.92 -3.70 0.16
N LEU A 80 13.72 -3.99 -0.34
CA LEU A 80 12.52 -3.21 -0.04
C LEU A 80 12.14 -3.32 1.44
N ARG A 81 12.19 -4.50 2.05
CA ARG A 81 11.94 -4.65 3.50
C ARG A 81 12.93 -3.84 4.32
N VAL A 82 14.23 -3.96 4.05
CA VAL A 82 15.29 -3.20 4.73
C VAL A 82 15.09 -1.70 4.56
N GLY A 83 14.82 -1.24 3.33
CA GLY A 83 14.55 0.17 3.04
C GLY A 83 13.31 0.70 3.74
N LEU A 84 12.27 -0.13 3.86
CA LEU A 84 11.02 0.22 4.53
C LEU A 84 11.21 0.38 6.04
N PHE A 85 12.02 -0.50 6.67
CA PHE A 85 12.42 -0.31 8.07
C PHE A 85 13.25 0.96 8.26
N ALA A 86 14.18 1.25 7.35
CA ALA A 86 14.99 2.48 7.41
C ALA A 86 14.16 3.76 7.19
N ALA A 87 13.03 3.66 6.47
CA ALA A 87 12.12 4.77 6.21
C ALA A 87 11.13 5.05 7.36
N ARG A 88 11.08 4.19 8.40
CA ARG A 88 10.19 4.30 9.57
C ARG A 88 10.54 5.56 10.39
N GLY A 89 9.95 6.68 10.01
CA GLY A 89 10.32 8.03 10.49
C GLY A 89 10.37 9.11 9.40
N GLY A 90 9.95 8.78 8.16
CA GLY A 90 9.85 9.74 7.05
C GLY A 90 11.09 9.81 6.15
N ALA A 91 12.08 8.94 6.36
CA ALA A 91 13.30 8.91 5.55
C ALA A 91 13.09 8.19 4.20
N LEU A 92 12.10 8.62 3.41
CA LEU A 92 11.67 7.98 2.16
C LEU A 92 12.76 7.89 1.08
N ARG A 93 13.85 8.67 1.19
CA ARG A 93 15.05 8.54 0.34
C ARG A 93 15.63 7.12 0.29
N HIS A 94 15.44 6.34 1.36
CA HIS A 94 15.87 4.94 1.40
C HIS A 94 15.07 4.03 0.49
N LEU A 95 13.88 4.46 0.03
CA LEU A 95 13.01 3.73 -0.87
C LEU A 95 13.20 4.10 -2.35
N THR A 96 14.02 5.11 -2.63
CA THR A 96 14.08 5.76 -3.94
C THR A 96 15.46 5.76 -4.58
N ALA A 97 16.35 4.90 -4.05
CA ALA A 97 17.74 4.78 -4.49
C ALA A 97 17.94 3.74 -5.61
N TRP A 98 16.90 2.99 -6.00
CA TRP A 98 17.01 1.94 -7.00
C TRP A 98 16.54 2.39 -8.39
N PRO A 99 17.15 1.86 -9.46
CA PRO A 99 16.63 2.04 -10.80
C PRO A 99 15.14 1.69 -10.86
N GLY A 100 14.35 2.64 -11.37
CA GLY A 100 12.92 2.48 -11.59
C GLY A 100 12.01 2.95 -10.44
N SER A 101 12.53 3.49 -9.33
CA SER A 101 11.69 3.96 -8.21
C SER A 101 10.86 5.23 -8.48
N TYR A 102 11.03 5.87 -9.64
CA TYR A 102 10.29 7.07 -10.09
C TYR A 102 9.92 7.04 -11.57
N THR A 103 10.08 5.88 -12.23
CA THR A 103 9.73 5.71 -13.65
C THR A 103 8.37 5.07 -13.77
#